data_AF-A0A1G8WM75-F1
#
_entry.id   AF-A0A1G8WM75-F1
#
_cell.length_a   1.000
_cell.length_b   1.000
_cell.length_c   1.000
_cell.angle_alpha   90.00
_cell.angle_beta   90.00
_cell.angle_gamma   90.00
#
_symmetry.space_group_name_H-M   'P 1'
#
loop_
_entity.id
_entity.type
_entity.pdbx_description
1 polymer ?
#
loop_
_entity_poly.entity_id
_entity_poly.type
_entity_poly.pdbx_seq_one_letter_code
_entity_poly.pdbx_strand_id
1 'polypeptide(L)'
;MEFKKGNGWRCCYDPETGRYTAEIGGGPNHDLYEINKDIYDHVDDPDVEYPTRLIHNGRHLYMAVDDRCGPPYTVVLDSDYEKLCPWAKTEIRGHLWDEDMTDAAVEVFASEADNREQRRAKKKEREEKRKEK
;
A
#
# COMPACT_ATOMS: atom_id res chain seq x y z
N MET A 1 -9.45 12.27 -11.21
CA MET A 1 -8.12 11.81 -10.77
C MET A 1 -7.04 12.61 -11.45
N GLU A 2 -6.09 13.11 -10.68
CA GLU A 2 -4.98 13.96 -11.11
C GLU A 2 -3.65 13.26 -10.79
N PHE A 3 -2.80 13.05 -11.80
CA PHE A 3 -1.61 12.22 -11.68
C PHE A 3 -0.31 13.02 -11.74
N LYS A 4 0.62 12.69 -10.84
CA LYS A 4 2.05 13.02 -10.93
C LYS A 4 2.83 11.73 -11.15
N LYS A 5 3.89 11.75 -11.94
CA LYS A 5 4.68 10.55 -12.23
C LYS A 5 6.15 10.88 -12.44
N GLY A 6 6.99 9.91 -12.11
CA GLY A 6 8.41 9.92 -12.42
C GLY A 6 8.90 8.53 -12.76
N ASN A 7 10.21 8.34 -12.75
CA ASN A 7 10.77 7.02 -13.03
C ASN A 7 10.49 6.07 -11.86
N GLY A 8 9.68 5.03 -12.10
CA GLY A 8 9.36 4.01 -11.10
C GLY A 8 8.41 4.45 -9.99
N TRP A 9 7.66 5.54 -10.17
CA TRP A 9 6.61 5.95 -9.23
C TRP A 9 5.50 6.74 -9.91
N ARG A 10 4.30 6.70 -9.32
CA ARG A 10 3.13 7.46 -9.75
C ARG A 10 2.27 7.82 -8.54
N CYS A 11 1.89 9.09 -8.40
CA CYS A 11 0.94 9.55 -7.40
C CYS A 11 -0.37 9.98 -8.07
N CYS A 12 -1.48 9.82 -7.36
CA CYS A 12 -2.83 10.14 -7.78
C CYS A 12 -3.55 10.91 -6.67
N TYR A 13 -4.09 12.08 -7.00
CA TYR A 13 -5.11 12.74 -6.21
C TYR A 13 -6.48 12.42 -6.79
N ASP A 14 -7.38 11.92 -5.95
CA ASP A 14 -8.78 11.68 -6.31
C ASP A 14 -9.68 12.79 -5.72
N PRO A 15 -10.20 13.73 -6.54
CA PRO A 15 -11.03 14.82 -6.06
C PRO A 15 -12.41 14.37 -5.57
N GLU A 16 -12.89 13.19 -5.98
CA GLU A 16 -14.20 12.67 -5.52
C GLU A 16 -14.14 12.23 -4.06
N THR A 17 -13.03 11.61 -3.67
CA THR A 17 -12.82 11.11 -2.30
C THR A 17 -11.92 12.00 -1.45
N GLY A 18 -11.23 12.97 -2.06
CA GLY A 18 -10.25 13.84 -1.42
C GLY A 18 -8.96 13.12 -1.01
N ARG A 19 -8.69 11.94 -1.57
CA ARG A 19 -7.56 11.08 -1.16
C ARG A 19 -6.35 11.24 -2.07
N TYR A 20 -5.18 11.03 -1.47
CA TYR A 20 -3.91 10.97 -2.18
C TYR A 20 -3.35 9.55 -2.06
N THR A 21 -3.05 8.94 -3.19
CA THR A 21 -2.53 7.58 -3.28
C THR A 21 -1.29 7.55 -4.16
N ALA A 22 -0.43 6.57 -3.95
CA ALA A 22 0.80 6.43 -4.70
C ALA A 22 1.11 4.97 -5.01
N GLU A 23 1.88 4.79 -6.07
CA GLU A 23 2.40 3.54 -6.59
C GLU A 23 3.91 3.69 -6.70
N ILE A 24 4.65 2.73 -6.14
CA ILE A 24 6.09 2.57 -6.38
C ILE A 24 6.28 1.29 -7.19
N GLY A 25 7.15 1.37 -8.19
CA GLY A 25 7.47 0.27 -9.08
C GLY A 25 6.46 0.13 -10.22
N GLY A 26 6.09 -1.12 -10.51
CA GLY A 26 5.25 -1.52 -11.62
C GLY A 26 5.71 -2.86 -12.21
N GLY A 27 4.75 -3.69 -12.62
CA GLY A 27 5.03 -5.03 -13.12
C GLY A 27 5.35 -6.01 -11.98
N PRO A 28 6.55 -6.62 -11.93
CA PRO A 28 6.89 -7.66 -10.95
C PRO A 28 7.01 -7.16 -9.50
N ASN A 29 7.50 -5.94 -9.27
CA ASN A 29 7.58 -5.32 -7.94
C ASN A 29 6.65 -4.12 -7.91
N HIS A 30 5.66 -4.13 -7.01
CA HIS A 30 4.57 -3.18 -7.04
C HIS A 30 4.02 -2.93 -5.63
N ASP A 31 4.17 -1.69 -5.17
CA ASP A 31 3.69 -1.25 -3.87
C ASP A 31 2.68 -0.12 -4.03
N LEU A 32 1.65 -0.10 -3.17
CA LEU A 32 0.67 0.98 -3.10
C LEU A 32 0.64 1.64 -1.74
N TYR A 33 0.53 2.97 -1.74
CA TYR A 33 0.52 3.78 -0.53
C TYR A 33 -0.67 4.74 -0.52
N GLU A 34 -1.22 4.99 0.66
CA GLU A 34 -1.99 6.19 0.94
C GLU A 34 -1.01 7.25 1.47
N ILE A 35 -0.93 8.38 0.78
CA ILE A 35 -0.02 9.48 1.12
C ILE A 35 -0.83 10.69 1.57
N ASN A 36 -0.17 11.68 2.15
CA ASN A 36 -0.81 12.95 2.46
C ASN A 36 -0.58 13.99 1.33
N LYS A 37 -1.26 15.13 1.44
CA LYS A 37 -1.13 16.23 0.47
C LYS A 37 0.31 16.75 0.38
N ASP A 38 1.01 16.83 1.51
CA ASP A 38 2.38 17.34 1.57
C ASP A 38 3.34 16.51 0.70
N ILE A 39 3.27 15.18 0.82
CA ILE A 39 4.00 14.26 -0.06
C ILE A 39 3.58 14.48 -1.51
N TYR A 40 2.29 14.53 -1.82
CA TYR A 40 1.81 14.72 -3.19
C TYR A 40 2.29 16.04 -3.81
N ASP A 41 2.31 17.12 -3.03
CA ASP A 41 2.71 18.44 -3.50
C ASP A 41 4.21 18.51 -3.83
N HIS A 42 5.05 17.81 -3.07
CA HIS A 42 6.52 17.89 -3.18
C HIS A 42 7.18 16.71 -3.92
N VAL A 43 6.44 15.65 -4.27
CA VAL A 43 7.02 14.42 -4.88
C VAL A 43 7.72 14.65 -6.22
N ASP A 44 7.34 15.70 -6.95
CA ASP A 44 7.92 16.09 -8.25
C ASP A 44 8.82 17.32 -8.17
N ASP A 45 9.17 17.77 -6.96
CA ASP A 45 10.12 18.85 -6.75
C ASP A 45 11.53 18.44 -7.27
N PRO A 46 12.17 19.25 -8.14
CA PRO A 46 13.50 18.94 -8.67
C PRO A 46 14.59 18.79 -7.59
N ASP A 47 14.40 19.36 -6.40
CA ASP A 47 15.34 19.25 -5.29
C ASP A 47 15.20 17.92 -4.51
N VAL A 48 14.15 17.14 -4.80
CA VAL A 48 13.93 15.82 -4.20
C VAL A 48 14.68 14.75 -5.00
N GLU A 49 15.82 14.32 -4.47
CA GLU A 49 16.66 13.29 -5.11
C GLU A 49 15.95 11.92 -5.23
N TYR A 50 15.13 11.56 -4.24
CA TYR A 50 14.43 10.26 -4.19
C TYR A 50 12.95 10.42 -3.84
N PRO A 51 12.07 10.68 -4.82
CA PRO A 51 10.62 10.80 -4.61
C PRO A 51 10.01 9.58 -3.91
N THR A 52 10.53 8.38 -4.19
CA THR A 52 10.07 7.13 -3.57
C THR A 52 10.27 7.11 -2.06
N ARG A 53 11.30 7.78 -1.52
CA ARG A 53 11.49 7.89 -0.06
C ARG A 53 10.42 8.73 0.61
N LEU A 54 9.90 9.76 -0.07
CA LEU A 54 8.76 10.52 0.44
C LEU A 54 7.50 9.68 0.45
N ILE A 55 7.26 8.92 -0.63
CA ILE A 55 6.10 8.03 -0.74
C ILE A 55 6.12 6.93 0.34
N HIS A 56 7.29 6.37 0.66
CA HIS A 56 7.44 5.37 1.74
C HIS A 56 7.05 5.89 3.14
N ASN A 57 6.95 7.20 3.33
CA ASN A 57 6.42 7.78 4.58
C ASN A 57 4.89 7.75 4.64
N GLY A 58 4.22 7.34 3.56
CA GLY A 58 2.79 7.09 3.53
C GLY A 58 2.42 5.74 4.14
N ARG A 59 1.12 5.54 4.36
CA ARG A 59 0.58 4.28 4.86
C ARG A 59 0.60 3.23 3.75
N HIS A 60 1.28 2.12 3.98
CA HIS A 60 1.42 1.06 3.00
C HIS A 60 0.13 0.22 2.90
N LEU A 61 -0.42 0.07 1.69
CA LEU A 61 -1.70 -0.58 1.44
C LEU A 61 -1.56 -1.99 0.87
N TYR A 62 -0.58 -2.18 -0.01
CA TYR A 62 -0.40 -3.39 -0.80
C TYR A 62 1.06 -3.50 -1.23
N MET A 63 1.59 -4.72 -1.24
CA MET A 63 2.96 -5.02 -1.66
C MET A 63 2.96 -6.30 -2.50
N ALA A 64 3.61 -6.26 -3.66
CA ALA A 64 3.93 -7.43 -4.47
C ALA A 64 5.43 -7.45 -4.77
N VAL A 65 6.07 -8.58 -4.46
CA VAL A 65 7.51 -8.76 -4.58
C VAL A 65 7.81 -9.91 -5.52
N ASP A 66 8.61 -9.63 -6.54
CA ASP A 66 9.20 -10.56 -7.51
C ASP A 66 10.57 -9.97 -7.94
N ASP A 67 11.51 -10.01 -7.00
CA ASP A 67 12.85 -9.40 -7.11
C ASP A 67 13.93 -10.38 -7.57
N ARG A 68 13.54 -11.62 -7.94
CA ARG A 68 14.41 -12.75 -8.31
C ARG A 68 15.29 -13.27 -7.16
N CYS A 69 15.15 -12.76 -5.94
CA CYS A 69 15.89 -13.19 -4.77
C CYS A 69 15.12 -14.20 -3.90
N GLY A 70 13.85 -14.43 -4.20
CA GLY A 70 13.03 -15.47 -3.58
C GLY A 70 11.80 -15.82 -4.43
N PRO A 71 10.99 -16.78 -3.97
CA PRO A 71 9.67 -17.03 -4.56
C PRO A 71 8.83 -15.74 -4.50
N PRO A 72 8.12 -15.37 -5.58
CA PRO A 72 7.25 -14.21 -5.56
C PRO A 72 6.17 -14.31 -4.49
N TYR A 73 5.83 -13.19 -3.86
CA TYR A 73 4.76 -13.13 -2.87
C TYR A 73 4.02 -11.79 -2.91
N THR A 74 2.79 -11.81 -2.38
CA THR A 74 1.91 -10.64 -2.26
C THR A 74 1.48 -10.50 -0.80
N VAL A 75 1.48 -9.27 -0.29
CA VAL A 75 0.98 -8.91 1.03
C VAL A 75 -0.09 -7.84 0.88
N VAL A 76 -1.28 -8.11 1.43
CA VAL A 76 -2.40 -7.16 1.43
C VAL A 76 -2.52 -6.56 2.84
N LEU A 77 -1.99 -5.35 3.01
CA LEU A 77 -1.99 -4.65 4.30
C LEU A 77 -3.35 -4.00 4.57
N ASP A 78 -3.97 -3.42 3.56
CA ASP A 78 -5.34 -2.93 3.62
C ASP A 78 -6.22 -3.65 2.62
N SER A 79 -7.19 -4.44 3.09
CA SER A 79 -8.13 -5.16 2.21
C SER A 79 -8.98 -4.25 1.31
N ASP A 80 -9.05 -2.94 1.59
CA ASP A 80 -9.77 -1.98 0.76
C ASP A 80 -8.87 -1.30 -0.30
N TYR A 81 -7.62 -1.74 -0.47
CA TYR A 81 -6.64 -1.14 -1.40
C TYR A 81 -7.19 -0.96 -2.82
N GLU A 82 -7.97 -1.89 -3.36
CA GLU A 82 -8.56 -1.78 -4.71
C GLU A 82 -9.59 -0.65 -4.82
N LYS A 83 -10.30 -0.36 -3.72
CA LYS A 83 -11.25 0.76 -3.65
C LYS A 83 -10.53 2.09 -3.46
N LEU A 84 -9.41 2.07 -2.74
CA LEU A 84 -8.57 3.26 -2.50
C LEU A 84 -7.79 3.64 -3.76
N CYS A 85 -7.30 2.64 -4.50
CA CYS A 85 -6.45 2.79 -5.67
C CYS A 85 -7.07 2.12 -6.92
N PRO A 86 -8.30 2.48 -7.35
CA PRO A 86 -8.95 1.83 -8.50
C PRO A 86 -8.23 2.08 -9.84
N TRP A 87 -7.30 3.04 -9.86
CA TRP A 87 -6.44 3.38 -10.99
C TRP A 87 -5.18 2.50 -11.08
N ALA A 88 -4.82 1.81 -10.00
CA ALA A 88 -3.68 0.92 -9.96
C ALA A 88 -4.06 -0.44 -10.54
N LYS A 89 -3.15 -1.01 -11.35
CA LYS A 89 -3.34 -2.35 -11.91
C LYS A 89 -2.62 -3.34 -11.03
N THR A 90 -3.27 -3.74 -9.94
CA THR A 90 -2.77 -4.75 -9.01
C THR A 90 -3.13 -6.15 -9.50
N GLU A 91 -2.16 -7.05 -9.47
CA GLU A 91 -2.35 -8.47 -9.75
C GLU A 91 -1.69 -9.24 -8.61
N ILE A 92 -2.40 -10.18 -8.00
CA ILE A 92 -1.80 -11.07 -7.00
C ILE A 92 -0.72 -11.91 -7.71
N ARG A 93 0.52 -11.82 -7.22
CA ARG A 93 1.68 -12.54 -7.73
C ARG A 93 2.21 -13.50 -6.68
N GLY A 94 2.50 -14.73 -7.13
CA GLY A 94 3.07 -15.77 -6.28
C GLY A 94 2.19 -16.12 -5.09
N HIS A 95 2.81 -16.28 -3.92
CA HIS A 95 2.09 -16.63 -2.70
C HIS A 95 1.47 -15.41 -2.04
N LEU A 96 0.14 -15.39 -1.93
CA LEU A 96 -0.56 -14.41 -1.09
C LEU A 96 -0.42 -14.80 0.38
N TRP A 97 0.10 -13.88 1.19
CA TRP A 97 0.14 -14.07 2.64
C TRP A 97 -1.26 -14.15 3.22
N ASP A 98 -1.45 -15.06 4.17
CA ASP A 98 -2.70 -15.11 4.92
C ASP A 98 -2.83 -13.93 5.89
N GLU A 99 -4.05 -13.72 6.35
CA GLU A 99 -4.42 -12.59 7.22
C GLU A 99 -3.70 -12.64 8.58
N ASP A 100 -3.47 -13.84 9.14
CA ASP A 100 -2.84 -13.98 10.44
C ASP A 100 -1.32 -13.74 10.34
N MET A 101 -0.68 -14.19 9.26
CA MET A 101 0.70 -13.86 8.94
C MET A 101 0.89 -12.36 8.71
N THR A 102 -0.02 -11.73 7.98
CA THR A 102 0.01 -10.28 7.75
C THR A 102 -0.20 -9.51 9.06
N ASP A 103 -1.15 -9.93 9.92
CA ASP A 103 -1.36 -9.36 11.25
C ASP A 103 -0.08 -9.43 12.09
N ALA A 104 0.58 -10.60 12.13
CA ALA A 104 1.81 -10.77 12.88
C ALA A 104 2.95 -9.86 12.37
N ALA A 105 3.08 -9.73 11.05
CA ALA A 105 4.09 -8.87 10.45
C ALA A 105 3.86 -7.38 10.79
N VAL A 106 2.61 -6.90 10.71
CA VAL A 106 2.24 -5.51 11.04
C VAL A 106 2.56 -5.14 12.50
N GLU A 107 2.46 -6.11 13.42
CA GLU A 107 2.82 -5.91 14.82
C GLU A 107 4.34 -5.84 15.03
N VAL A 108 5.12 -6.59 14.26
CA VAL A 108 6.58 -6.69 14.41
C VAL A 108 7.31 -5.56 13.67
N PHE A 109 6.92 -5.26 12.43
CA PHE A 109 7.62 -4.30 11.59
C PHE A 109 7.18 -2.88 11.88
N ALA A 110 8.15 -2.01 12.18
CA ALA A 110 7.89 -0.60 12.44
C ALA A 110 7.41 0.17 11.19
N SER A 111 7.80 -0.28 9.99
CA SER A 111 7.35 0.31 8.71
C SER A 111 5.83 0.20 8.54
N GLU A 112 5.21 -0.79 9.16
CA GLU A 112 3.78 -1.09 9.01
C GLU A 112 2.94 -0.57 10.19
N ALA A 113 3.54 0.25 11.07
CA ALA A 113 2.90 0.68 12.31
C ALA A 113 1.55 1.39 12.08
N ASP A 114 1.44 2.15 10.98
CA ASP A 114 0.23 2.91 10.62
C ASP A 114 -0.95 2.01 10.24
N ASN A 115 -0.71 0.72 9.97
CA ASN A 115 -1.77 -0.24 9.69
C ASN A 115 -2.31 -0.94 10.96
N ARG A 116 -1.63 -0.86 12.11
CA ARG A 116 -1.95 -1.67 13.31
C ARG A 116 -3.38 -1.51 13.81
N GLU A 117 -3.84 -0.26 13.96
CA GLU A 117 -5.18 0.00 14.51
C GLU A 117 -6.27 -0.54 13.57
N GLN A 118 -6.15 -0.23 12.29
CA GLN A 118 -7.05 -0.71 11.24
C GLN A 118 -7.08 -2.25 11.18
N ARG A 119 -5.90 -2.90 11.23
CA ARG A 119 -5.78 -4.36 11.19
C ARG A 119 -6.41 -5.01 12.42
N ARG A 120 -6.17 -4.47 13.61
CA ARG A 120 -6.76 -4.94 14.88
C ARG A 120 -8.29 -4.81 14.87
N ALA A 121 -8.83 -3.71 14.35
CA ALA A 121 -10.28 -3.52 14.22
C ALA A 121 -10.87 -4.56 13.25
N LYS A 122 -10.28 -4.72 12.06
CA LYS A 122 -10.70 -5.74 11.09
C LYS A 122 -10.59 -7.16 11.65
N LYS A 123 -9.54 -7.47 12.44
CA LYS A 123 -9.40 -8.77 13.10
C LYS A 123 -10.54 -9.06 14.06
N LYS A 124 -10.90 -8.09 14.92
CA LYS A 124 -12.03 -8.22 15.85
C LYS A 124 -13.34 -8.50 15.10
N GLU A 125 -13.63 -7.73 14.04
CA GLU A 125 -14.84 -7.95 13.23
C GLU A 125 -14.88 -9.35 12.60
N ARG A 126 -13.74 -9.85 12.11
CA ARG A 126 -13.65 -11.22 11.54
C ARG A 126 -13.93 -12.28 12.60
N GLU A 127 -13.42 -12.10 13.82
CA GLU A 127 -13.65 -13.02 14.94
C GLU A 127 -15.11 -13.02 15.40
N GLU A 128 -15.74 -11.85 15.46
CA GLU A 128 -17.17 -11.71 15.79
C GLU A 128 -18.03 -12.45 14.74
N LYS A 129 -17.80 -12.18 13.45
CA LYS A 129 -18.49 -12.85 12.34
C LYS A 129 -18.29 -14.37 12.32
N ARG A 130 -17.16 -14.87 12.82
CA ARG A 130 -16.88 -16.32 12.94
C ARG A 130 -17.67 -16.96 14.09
N LYS A 131 -17.97 -16.22 15.16
CA LYS A 131 -18.75 -16.71 16.30
C LYS A 131 -20.26 -16.74 16.03
N GLU A 132 -20.73 -15.93 15.08
CA GLU A 132 -22.13 -15.88 14.66
C GLU A 132 -22.51 -16.96 13.63
N LYS A 133 -21.54 -17.70 13.11
CA LYS A 133 -21.73 -18.82 12.16
C LYS A 133 -21.65 -20.16 12.86
#